data_AF-A0A5J4RSW4-F1
#
_entry.id   AF-A0A5J4RSW4-F1
#
_cell.length_a   1.000
_cell.length_b   1.000
_cell.length_c   1.000
_cell.angle_alpha   90.00
_cell.angle_beta   90.00
_cell.angle_gamma   90.00
#
_symmetry.space_group_name_H-M   'P 1'
#
loop_
_entity.id
_entity.type
_entity.pdbx_description
1 polymer ?
#
loop_
_entity_poly.entity_id
_entity_poly.type
_entity_poly.pdbx_seq_one_letter_code
_entity_poly.pdbx_strand_id
1 'polypeptide(L)'
;MYLVKKYIKKNGKLDFGYKFTYENFRSYLDSCIKKMAQRLNIKSKMSYYSARKTFSQFAFDLGVRIEIIEYCIGQSMKENRPIYSYVHTNQKQADMAIRKVIDYTNDPAKFNMDVIVA
;
A
#
# COMPACT_ATOMS: atom_id res chain seq x y z
N MET A 1 6.95 -7.81 9.22
CA MET A 1 6.31 -8.36 8.00
C MET A 1 7.33 -9.27 7.31
N TYR A 2 7.04 -10.58 7.16
CA TYR A 2 8.05 -11.60 6.79
C TYR A 2 8.02 -12.05 5.32
N LEU A 3 7.00 -11.68 4.54
CA LEU A 3 6.77 -12.19 3.18
C LEU A 3 7.80 -11.71 2.15
N VAL A 4 8.26 -10.46 2.27
CA VAL A 4 9.18 -9.85 1.30
C VAL A 4 10.63 -10.35 1.43
N LYS A 5 11.01 -10.89 2.61
CA LYS A 5 12.39 -11.32 2.88
C LYS A 5 12.92 -12.36 1.89
N LYS A 6 12.05 -13.23 1.38
CA LYS A 6 12.41 -14.24 0.35
C LYS A 6 12.90 -13.61 -0.97
N TYR A 7 12.48 -12.39 -1.25
CA TYR A 7 12.76 -11.69 -2.51
C TYR A 7 13.86 -10.63 -2.37
N ILE A 8 14.41 -10.41 -1.18
CA ILE A 8 15.49 -9.42 -0.97
C ILE A 8 16.83 -10.05 -1.35
N LYS A 9 17.53 -9.45 -2.32
CA LYS A 9 18.94 -9.78 -2.61
C LYS A 9 19.86 -9.19 -1.55
N LYS A 10 21.11 -9.68 -1.52
CA LYS A 10 22.19 -9.15 -0.66
C LYS A 10 22.42 -7.64 -0.80
N ASN A 11 22.07 -7.04 -1.96
CA ASN A 11 22.18 -5.60 -2.21
C ASN A 11 20.95 -4.79 -1.74
N GLY A 12 20.01 -5.40 -1.00
CA GLY A 12 18.81 -4.75 -0.49
C GLY A 12 17.69 -4.55 -1.53
N LYS A 13 17.93 -4.89 -2.81
CA LYS A 13 16.91 -4.78 -3.86
C LYS A 13 16.02 -6.02 -3.90
N LEU A 14 14.77 -5.83 -4.30
CA LEU A 14 13.84 -6.91 -4.55
C LEU A 14 14.11 -7.56 -5.90
N ASP A 15 14.11 -8.89 -5.92
CA ASP A 15 14.15 -9.68 -7.14
C ASP A 15 13.07 -10.76 -7.12
N PHE A 16 12.17 -10.63 -8.08
CA PHE A 16 11.06 -11.55 -8.29
C PHE A 16 11.39 -12.61 -9.36
N GLY A 17 12.63 -12.66 -9.86
CA GLY A 17 13.04 -13.52 -10.97
C GLY A 17 12.45 -13.09 -12.31
N TYR A 18 11.92 -11.87 -12.38
CA TYR A 18 11.24 -11.35 -13.56
C TYR A 18 12.27 -10.79 -14.55
N LYS A 19 12.32 -11.37 -15.76
CA LYS A 19 13.39 -11.09 -16.74
C LYS A 19 13.03 -10.00 -17.77
N PHE A 20 11.80 -9.49 -17.74
CA PHE A 20 11.31 -8.51 -18.71
C PHE A 20 11.25 -7.09 -18.12
N THR A 21 10.79 -6.14 -18.94
CA THR A 21 10.66 -4.72 -18.57
C THR A 21 9.70 -4.50 -17.41
N TYR A 22 9.82 -3.33 -16.78
CA TYR A 22 8.93 -2.91 -15.70
C TYR A 22 7.44 -2.87 -16.12
N GLU A 23 7.14 -2.42 -17.35
CA GLU A 23 5.75 -2.41 -17.87
C GLU A 23 5.17 -3.82 -18.00
N ASN A 24 5.99 -4.78 -18.41
CA ASN A 24 5.56 -6.18 -18.48
C ASN A 24 5.33 -6.73 -17.05
N PHE A 25 6.18 -6.37 -16.09
CA PHE A 25 6.00 -6.75 -14.69
C PHE A 25 4.71 -6.18 -14.10
N ARG A 26 4.42 -4.90 -14.36
CA ARG A 26 3.19 -4.23 -13.94
C ARG A 26 1.96 -4.91 -14.54
N SER A 27 1.99 -5.21 -15.84
CA SER A 27 0.89 -5.89 -16.54
C SER A 27 0.68 -7.31 -16.01
N TYR A 28 1.76 -8.03 -15.70
CA TYR A 28 1.71 -9.33 -15.05
C TYR A 28 1.07 -9.25 -13.66
N LEU A 29 1.50 -8.30 -12.82
CA LEU A 29 0.94 -8.09 -11.49
C LEU A 29 -0.56 -7.76 -11.56
N ASP A 30 -0.97 -6.87 -12.46
CA ASP A 30 -2.38 -6.51 -12.65
C ASP A 30 -3.22 -7.72 -13.09
N SER A 31 -2.65 -8.59 -13.95
CA SER A 31 -3.28 -9.85 -14.35
C SER A 31 -3.43 -10.83 -13.18
N CYS A 32 -2.44 -10.92 -12.30
CA CYS A 32 -2.52 -11.72 -11.07
C CYS A 32 -3.63 -11.20 -10.15
N ILE A 33 -3.74 -9.89 -9.96
CA ILE A 33 -4.79 -9.27 -9.14
C ILE A 33 -6.19 -9.57 -9.72
N LYS A 34 -6.36 -9.45 -11.04
CA LYS A 34 -7.63 -9.80 -11.71
C LYS A 34 -8.01 -11.26 -11.50
N LYS A 35 -7.06 -12.19 -11.67
CA LYS A 35 -7.28 -13.62 -11.43
C LYS A 35 -7.66 -13.91 -9.97
N MET A 36 -7.02 -13.22 -9.02
CA MET A 36 -7.37 -13.33 -7.60
C MET A 36 -8.79 -12.85 -7.32
N ALA A 37 -9.18 -11.69 -7.87
CA ALA A 37 -10.53 -11.16 -7.73
C ALA A 37 -11.61 -12.10 -8.30
N GLN A 38 -11.34 -12.71 -9.45
CA GLN A 38 -12.21 -13.73 -10.04
C GLN A 38 -12.39 -14.94 -9.11
N ARG A 39 -11.30 -15.45 -8.54
CA ARG A 39 -11.34 -16.58 -7.58
C ARG A 39 -12.12 -16.25 -6.30
N LEU A 40 -12.10 -15.00 -5.88
CA LEU A 40 -12.82 -14.50 -4.71
C LEU A 40 -14.26 -14.05 -5.04
N ASN A 41 -14.74 -14.26 -6.28
CA ASN A 41 -16.06 -13.82 -6.76
C ASN A 41 -16.33 -12.31 -6.56
N ILE A 42 -15.28 -11.48 -6.64
CA ILE A 42 -15.42 -10.03 -6.60
C ILE A 42 -15.98 -9.57 -7.95
N LYS A 43 -17.22 -9.07 -7.94
CA LYS A 43 -17.94 -8.63 -9.14
C LYS A 43 -17.38 -7.35 -9.76
N SER A 44 -16.68 -6.53 -8.98
CA SER A 44 -16.10 -5.28 -9.45
C SER A 44 -14.79 -5.50 -10.19
N LYS A 45 -14.50 -4.64 -11.16
CA LYS A 45 -13.24 -4.67 -11.92
C LYS A 45 -12.07 -4.31 -10.99
N MET A 46 -11.31 -5.33 -10.59
CA MET A 46 -10.10 -5.15 -9.79
C MET A 46 -8.87 -4.90 -10.65
N SER A 47 -8.02 -3.99 -10.18
CA SER A 47 -6.73 -3.65 -10.74
C SER A 47 -5.76 -3.26 -9.62
N TYR A 48 -4.47 -3.17 -9.92
CA TYR A 48 -3.51 -2.62 -8.97
C TYR A 48 -3.90 -1.20 -8.53
N TYR A 49 -4.40 -0.38 -9.45
CA TYR A 49 -4.78 1.01 -9.17
C TYR A 49 -6.01 1.12 -8.27
N SER A 50 -7.04 0.30 -8.49
CA SER A 50 -8.24 0.31 -7.64
C SER A 50 -7.90 -0.19 -6.23
N ALA A 51 -7.06 -1.22 -6.10
CA ALA A 51 -6.59 -1.69 -4.79
C ALA A 51 -5.80 -0.60 -4.04
N ARG A 52 -4.91 0.12 -4.74
CA ARG A 52 -4.17 1.27 -4.19
C ARG A 52 -5.12 2.35 -3.66
N LYS A 53 -6.17 2.71 -4.42
CA LYS A 53 -7.19 3.68 -3.98
C LYS A 53 -7.88 3.24 -2.70
N THR A 54 -8.35 2.00 -2.63
CA THR A 54 -9.04 1.47 -1.45
C THR A 54 -8.14 1.49 -0.21
N PHE A 55 -6.88 1.07 -0.35
CA PHE A 55 -5.90 1.16 0.74
C PHE A 55 -5.72 2.59 1.24
N SER A 56 -5.50 3.55 0.32
CA SER A 56 -5.32 4.95 0.69
C SER A 56 -6.54 5.56 1.37
N GLN A 57 -7.75 5.21 0.91
CA GLN A 57 -8.99 5.66 1.54
C GLN A 57 -9.10 5.14 2.96
N PHE A 58 -8.96 3.83 3.18
CA PHE A 58 -9.03 3.25 4.52
C PHE A 58 -7.95 3.81 5.45
N ALA A 59 -6.72 3.97 4.97
CA ALA A 59 -5.66 4.56 5.78
C ALA A 59 -6.01 6.00 6.20
N PHE A 60 -6.56 6.80 5.28
CA PHE A 60 -6.99 8.16 5.57
C PHE A 60 -8.14 8.19 6.59
N ASP A 61 -9.16 7.34 6.40
CA ASP A 61 -10.32 7.26 7.29
C ASP A 61 -9.93 6.80 8.71
N LEU A 62 -8.88 5.99 8.81
CA LEU A 62 -8.26 5.56 10.06
C LEU A 62 -7.30 6.60 10.67
N GLY A 63 -7.26 7.83 10.15
CA GLY A 63 -6.43 8.92 10.66
C GLY A 63 -4.92 8.76 10.41
N VAL A 64 -4.52 7.93 9.44
CA VAL A 64 -3.11 7.84 9.05
C VAL A 64 -2.71 9.11 8.31
N ARG A 65 -1.59 9.72 8.73
CA ARG A 65 -1.06 10.93 8.11
C ARG A 65 -0.76 10.71 6.61
N ILE A 66 -1.09 11.71 5.79
CA ILE A 66 -0.95 11.65 4.32
C ILE A 66 0.50 11.30 3.91
N GLU A 67 1.48 11.85 4.61
CA GLU A 67 2.91 11.60 4.37
C GLU A 67 3.28 10.11 4.53
N ILE A 68 2.59 9.40 5.42
CA ILE A 68 2.79 7.97 5.62
C ILE A 68 2.07 7.18 4.52
N ILE A 69 0.88 7.61 4.12
CA ILE A 69 0.11 7.00 3.03
C ILE A 69 0.90 7.11 1.72
N GLU A 70 1.41 8.30 1.38
CA GLU A 70 2.23 8.56 0.20
C GLU A 70 3.48 7.69 0.17
N TYR A 71 4.18 7.56 1.31
CA TYR A 71 5.30 6.65 1.46
C TYR A 71 4.90 5.19 1.23
N CYS A 72 3.79 4.72 1.82
CA CYS A 72 3.31 3.33 1.66
C CYS A 72 3.02 2.97 0.20
N ILE A 73 2.54 3.93 -0.59
CA ILE A 73 2.21 3.73 -2.00
C ILE A 73 3.39 4.06 -2.94
N GLY A 74 4.57 4.40 -2.40
CA GLY A 74 5.76 4.74 -3.18
C GLY A 74 5.59 5.99 -4.04
N GLN A 75 4.76 6.94 -3.59
CA GLN A 75 4.64 8.24 -4.23
C GLN A 75 5.71 9.16 -3.65
N SER A 76 6.44 9.86 -4.52
CA SER A 76 7.41 10.86 -4.06
C SER A 76 6.67 11.97 -3.31
N MET A 77 7.18 12.30 -2.13
CA MET A 77 6.72 13.44 -1.34
C MET A 77 6.92 14.70 -2.17
N LYS A 78 5.94 15.61 -2.20
CA LYS A 78 6.16 16.93 -2.82
C LYS A 78 7.24 17.66 -2.03
N GLU A 79 8.42 17.85 -2.64
CA GLU A 79 9.66 18.32 -2.01
C GLU A 79 9.58 19.73 -1.41
N ASN A 80 8.50 20.48 -1.64
CA ASN A 80 8.37 21.90 -1.27
C ASN A 80 7.88 22.18 0.17
N ARG A 81 8.02 21.27 1.14
CA ARG A 81 7.71 21.59 2.55
C ARG A 81 8.94 21.53 3.45
N PRO A 82 9.30 22.64 4.13
CA PRO A 82 10.45 22.70 5.06
C PRO A 82 10.43 21.64 6.18
N ILE A 83 9.24 21.17 6.56
CA ILE A 83 9.05 20.19 7.63
C ILE A 83 9.65 18.80 7.29
N TYR A 84 9.83 18.48 6.00
CA TYR A 84 10.40 17.20 5.57
C TYR A 84 11.89 17.07 5.88
N SER A 85 12.60 18.18 6.10
CA SER A 85 13.98 18.14 6.61
C SER A 85 14.06 17.59 8.04
N TYR A 86 12.96 17.65 8.80
CA TYR A 86 12.90 17.27 10.22
C TYR A 86 12.07 16.01 10.48
N VAL A 87 11.08 15.72 9.62
CA VAL A 87 10.16 14.60 9.78
C VAL A 87 10.25 13.67 8.58
N HIS A 88 10.84 12.50 8.80
CA HIS A 88 10.94 11.44 7.80
C HIS A 88 10.00 10.30 8.14
N THR A 89 9.12 9.93 7.20
CA THR A 89 8.37 8.68 7.33
C THR A 89 9.35 7.52 7.31
N ASN A 90 9.39 6.76 8.40
CA ASN A 90 10.25 5.59 8.50
C ASN A 90 9.48 4.30 8.17
N GLN A 91 10.21 3.24 7.85
CA GLN A 91 9.65 1.93 7.55
C GLN A 91 8.72 1.42 8.67
N LYS A 92 9.00 1.73 9.94
CA LYS A 92 8.17 1.30 11.07
C LYS A 92 6.78 1.95 11.04
N GLN A 93 6.69 3.24 10.72
CA GLN A 93 5.41 3.95 10.59
C GLN A 93 4.59 3.41 9.42
N ALA A 94 5.22 3.10 8.30
CA ALA A 94 4.57 2.46 7.16
C ALA A 94 4.05 1.06 7.53
N ASP A 95 4.88 0.25 8.19
CA ASP A 95 4.50 -1.08 8.69
C ASP A 95 3.31 -1.01 9.66
N MET A 96 3.25 0.01 10.53
CA MET A 96 2.13 0.23 11.45
C MET A 96 0.87 0.64 10.70
N ALA A 97 0.96 1.55 9.73
CA ALA A 97 -0.18 1.96 8.91
C ALA A 97 -0.78 0.80 8.12
N ILE A 98 0.06 -0.02 7.48
CA ILE A 98 -0.38 -1.20 6.74
C ILE A 98 -1.10 -2.18 7.67
N ARG A 99 -0.53 -2.46 8.86
CA ARG A 99 -1.19 -3.32 9.86
C ARG A 99 -2.53 -2.76 10.30
N LYS A 100 -2.60 -1.46 10.60
CA LYS A 100 -3.85 -0.80 11.01
C LYS A 100 -4.96 -0.99 9.97
N VAL A 101 -4.64 -0.82 8.68
CA VAL A 101 -5.61 -1.06 7.59
C VAL A 101 -6.01 -2.53 7.50
N ILE A 102 -5.08 -3.47 7.63
CA ILE A 102 -5.39 -4.91 7.62
C ILE A 102 -6.30 -5.27 8.80
N ASP A 103 -5.98 -4.79 10.00
CA ASP A 103 -6.77 -5.05 11.21
C ASP A 103 -8.19 -4.48 11.06
N TYR A 104 -8.33 -3.28 10.50
CA TYR A 104 -9.63 -2.71 10.15
C TYR A 104 -10.41 -3.57 9.16
N THR A 105 -9.77 -4.12 8.12
CA THR A 105 -10.47 -4.99 7.16
C THR A 105 -10.93 -6.33 7.76
N ASN A 106 -10.30 -6.79 8.84
CA ASN A 106 -10.68 -8.02 9.54
C ASN A 106 -11.77 -7.77 10.58
N ASP A 107 -11.72 -6.62 11.27
CA ASP A 107 -12.67 -6.27 12.33
C ASP A 107 -12.92 -4.75 12.35
N PRO A 108 -13.82 -4.25 11.47
CA PRO A 108 -14.10 -2.82 11.36
C PRO A 108 -14.68 -2.21 12.64
N ALA A 109 -15.40 -3.00 13.44
CA ALA A 109 -16.12 -2.53 14.62
C ALA A 109 -15.18 -2.06 15.75
N LYS A 110 -13.91 -2.48 15.73
CA LYS A 110 -12.87 -2.04 16.66
C LYS A 110 -12.39 -0.61 16.43
N PHE A 111 -12.72 -0.01 15.29
CA PHE A 111 -12.19 1.29 14.89
C PHE A 111 -13.32 2.30 14.83
N ASN A 112 -13.17 3.38 15.58
CA ASN A 112 -13.96 4.59 15.34
C ASN A 112 -13.30 5.33 14.17
N MET A 113 -14.09 5.71 13.18
CA MET A 113 -13.60 6.49 12.05
C MET A 113 -13.43 7.93 12.53
N ASP A 114 -12.19 8.41 12.56
CA ASP A 114 -11.85 9.75 13.07
C ASP A 114 -12.18 10.86 12.06
N VAL A 115 -12.64 10.50 10.85
CA VAL A 115 -13.04 11.45 9.81
C VAL A 115 -14.50 11.83 9.99
N ILE A 116 -14.71 13.04 10.50
CA ILE A 116 -16.00 13.74 10.41
C ILE A 116 -16.32 13.89 8.93
N VAL A 117 -17.35 13.20 8.46
CA VAL A 117 -18.00 13.53 7.19
C VAL A 117 -18.62 14.92 7.39
N ALA A 118 -17.93 15.95 6.90
CA ALA A 118 -18.48 17.29 6.80
C ALA A 118 -19.50 17.37 5.65
#